data_AF-J8PZK8-F1
#
_entry.id   AF-J8PZK8-F1
#
_cell.length_a   1.000
_cell.length_b   1.000
_cell.length_c   1.000
_cell.angle_alpha   90.00
_cell.angle_beta   90.00
_cell.angle_gamma   90.00
#
_symmetry.space_group_name_H-M   'P 1'
#
loop_
_entity.id
_entity.type
_entity.pdbx_description
1 polymer ?
#
loop_
_entity_poly.entity_id
_entity_poly.type
_entity_poly.pdbx_seq_one_letter_code
_entity_poly.pdbx_strand_id
1 'polypeptide(L)' 'MGAAYHVMGKAIPPHQLAIGTLGLLSLLVVPNPFKSAKPKTVDITTDNKDEERFIKNYLKEHSEKQEA' A
#
# COMPACT_ATOMS: atom_id res chain seq x y z
N MET A 1 4.59 24.80 34.05
CA MET A 1 5.78 24.38 33.30
C MET A 1 5.33 23.48 32.13
N GLY A 2 4.76 24.06 31.07
CA GLY A 2 4.32 23.30 29.89
C GLY A 2 5.54 22.85 29.08
N ALA A 3 5.64 21.57 28.76
CA ALA A 3 6.81 20.95 28.15
C ALA A 3 7.13 21.57 26.77
N ALA A 4 8.03 22.56 26.75
CA ALA A 4 8.66 23.04 25.52
C ALA A 4 9.83 22.12 25.20
N TYR A 5 9.62 21.21 24.25
CA TYR A 5 10.62 20.23 23.85
C TYR A 5 11.68 20.93 23.01
N HIS A 6 12.94 20.87 23.45
CA HIS A 6 14.05 21.41 22.68
C HIS A 6 14.55 20.36 21.70
N VAL A 7 14.28 20.58 20.42
CA VAL A 7 14.87 19.79 19.33
C VAL A 7 15.93 20.67 18.69
N MET A 8 17.19 20.23 18.75
CA MET A 8 18.32 20.95 18.16
C MET A 8 18.46 22.41 18.62
N GLY A 9 18.28 22.66 19.92
CA GLY A 9 18.37 24.00 20.52
C GLY A 9 17.20 24.94 20.19
N LYS A 10 16.17 24.46 19.49
CA LYS A 10 14.94 25.20 19.20
C LYS A 10 13.79 24.64 20.05
N ALA A 11 13.07 25.53 20.73
CA ALA A 11 11.87 25.17 21.47
C ALA A 11 10.73 24.90 20.48
N ILE A 12 10.31 23.65 20.38
CA ILE A 12 9.16 23.23 19.57
C ILE A 12 7.98 22.98 20.52
N PRO A 13 6.80 23.56 20.24
CA PRO A 13 5.63 23.31 21.05
C PRO A 13 5.17 21.84 20.89
N PRO A 14 4.65 21.23 21.96
CA PRO A 14 4.45 19.78 22.05
C PRO A 14 3.46 19.23 21.01
N HIS A 15 2.46 20.02 20.61
CA HIS A 15 1.47 19.61 19.62
C HIS A 15 2.08 19.44 18.23
N GLN A 16 3.05 20.26 17.84
CA GLN A 16 3.73 20.13 16.55
C GLN A 16 4.63 18.90 16.52
N LEU A 17 5.31 18.63 17.65
CA LEU A 17 6.15 17.44 17.78
C LEU A 17 5.31 16.16 17.68
N ALA A 18 4.17 16.10 18.38
CA ALA A 18 3.26 14.96 18.32
C ALA A 18 2.74 14.70 16.89
N ILE A 19 2.27 15.76 16.20
CA ILE A 19 1.80 15.64 14.81
C ILE A 19 2.93 15.16 13.89
N GLY A 20 4.14 15.70 14.03
CA GLY A 20 5.30 15.27 13.27
C GLY A 20 5.63 13.78 13.50
N THR A 21 5.61 13.32 14.75
CA THR A 21 5.87 11.91 15.07
C THR A 21 4.81 10.97 14.50
N LEU A 22 3.53 11.31 14.65
CA LEU A 22 2.43 10.51 14.11
C LEU A 22 2.43 10.49 12.58
N GLY A 23 2.76 11.61 11.94
CA GLY A 23 2.92 11.69 10.49
C GLY A 23 4.05 10.80 9.98
N LEU A 24 5.20 10.78 10.67
CA LEU A 24 6.33 9.92 10.31
C LEU A 24 5.97 8.43 10.46
N LEU A 25 5.33 8.04 11.55
CA LEU A 25 4.84 6.67 11.74
C LEU A 25 3.82 6.28 10.66
N SER A 26 2.90 7.19 10.33
CA SER A 26 1.92 6.96 9.26
C SER A 26 2.61 6.71 7.92
N LEU A 27 3.66 7.47 7.58
CA LEU A 27 4.38 7.30 6.32
C LEU A 27 5.16 5.98 6.24
N LEU A 28 5.59 5.47 7.40
CA LEU A 28 6.30 4.19 7.50
C LEU A 28 5.35 2.99 7.40
N VAL A 29 4.21 3.06 8.09
CA VAL A 29 3.26 1.93 8.21
C VAL A 29 2.31 1.85 7.02
N VAL A 30 1.90 2.98 6.46
CA VAL A 30 0.98 2.97 5.30
C VAL A 30 1.76 2.52 4.06
N PRO A 31 1.29 1.48 3.35
CA PRO A 31 1.91 1.05 2.11
C PRO A 31 1.95 2.23 1.14
N ASN A 32 3.12 2.49 0.56
CA ASN A 32 3.38 3.67 -0.25
C ASN A 32 2.28 3.86 -1.32
N PRO A 33 1.46 4.93 -1.22
CA PRO A 33 0.32 5.13 -2.12
C PRO A 33 0.76 5.46 -3.55
N PHE A 34 2.03 5.84 -3.75
CA PHE A 34 2.61 6.12 -5.06
C PHE A 34 3.30 4.92 -5.69
N LYS A 35 3.46 3.81 -4.95
CA LYS A 35 4.03 2.59 -5.50
C LYS A 35 2.88 1.76 -6.06
N SER A 36 2.74 1.78 -7.39
CA SER A 36 1.74 0.98 -8.09
C SER A 36 1.84 -0.49 -7.64
N ALA A 37 0.85 -0.94 -6.89
CA ALA A 37 0.74 -2.33 -6.49
C ALA A 37 0.49 -3.13 -7.76
N LYS A 38 1.53 -3.81 -8.26
CA LYS A 38 1.37 -4.71 -9.40
C LYS A 38 0.22 -5.67 -9.07
N PRO A 39 -0.77 -5.82 -9.95
CA PRO A 39 -1.84 -6.78 -9.72
C PRO A 39 -1.20 -8.13 -9.44
N LYS A 40 -1.65 -8.78 -8.36
CA LYS A 40 -1.15 -10.09 -7.95
C LYS A 40 -1.58 -11.09 -9.02
N THR A 41 -0.75 -11.27 -10.05
CA THR A 41 -0.98 -12.27 -11.08
C THR A 41 -0.79 -13.63 -10.43
N VAL A 42 -1.88 -14.34 -10.19
CA VAL A 42 -1.85 -15.72 -9.75
C VAL A 42 -1.22 -16.52 -10.88
N ASP A 43 -0.14 -17.25 -10.61
CA ASP A 43 0.48 -18.12 -11.60
C ASP A 43 -0.36 -19.39 -11.72
N ILE A 44 -1.04 -19.55 -12.85
CA ILE A 44 -2.00 -20.65 -13.10
C ILE A 44 -1.24 -21.71 -13.87
N THR A 45 -0.43 -22.46 -13.13
CA THR A 45 0.22 -23.68 -13.63
C THR A 45 -0.61 -24.87 -13.13
N THR A 46 -1.11 -25.69 -14.05
CA THR A 46 -1.91 -26.88 -13.75
C THR A 46 -1.40 -28.04 -14.62
N ASP A 47 -1.33 -29.25 -14.07
CA ASP A 47 -0.80 -30.44 -14.78
C ASP A 47 -1.59 -30.79 -16.09
N ASN A 48 -2.79 -30.23 -16.27
CA ASN A 48 -3.69 -30.47 -17.38
C ASN A 48 -3.74 -29.28 -18.36
N LYS A 49 -3.32 -29.50 -19.61
CA LYS A 49 -3.20 -28.45 -20.66
C LYS A 49 -4.53 -27.85 -21.11
N ASP A 50 -5.62 -28.61 -21.02
CA ASP A 50 -6.95 -28.14 -21.44
C ASP A 50 -7.56 -27.18 -20.41
N GLU A 51 -7.33 -27.43 -19.13
CA GLU A 51 -7.79 -26.56 -18.03
C GLU A 51 -7.05 -25.22 -18.02
N GLU A 52 -5.74 -25.20 -18.29
CA GLU A 52 -4.99 -23.95 -18.42
C GLU A 52 -5.53 -23.06 -19.55
N ARG A 53 -5.94 -23.65 -20.68
CA ARG A 53 -6.55 -22.91 -21.79
C ARG A 53 -7.93 -22.37 -21.43
N PHE A 54 -8.75 -23.19 -20.78
CA PHE A 54 -10.07 -22.76 -20.31
C PHE A 54 -9.96 -21.59 -19.34
N ILE A 55 -9.07 -21.67 -18.35
CA ILE A 55 -8.90 -20.62 -17.34
C ILE A 55 -8.35 -19.33 -17.94
N LYS A 56 -7.38 -19.41 -18.88
CA LYS A 56 -6.89 -18.23 -19.60
C LYS A 56 -7.98 -17.55 -20.43
N ASN A 57 -8.82 -18.32 -21.10
CA ASN A 57 -9.94 -17.80 -21.87
C ASN A 57 -11.01 -17.18 -20.95
N TYR A 58 -11.36 -17.88 -19.87
CA TYR A 58 -12.33 -17.41 -18.88
C TYR A 58 -11.89 -16.10 -18.21
N LEU A 59 -10.63 -16.02 -17.78
CA LEU A 59 -10.06 -14.81 -17.18
C LEU A 59 -10.05 -13.65 -18.18
N LYS A 60 -9.70 -13.91 -19.44
CA LYS A 60 -9.70 -12.88 -20.49
C LYS A 60 -11.09 -12.28 -20.72
N GLU A 61 -12.14 -13.10 -20.67
CA GLU A 61 -13.52 -12.64 -20.87
C GLU A 61 -14.12 -11.91 -19.64
N HIS A 62 -13.60 -12.16 -18.45
CA HIS A 62 -14.19 -11.68 -17.20
C HIS A 62 -13.37 -10.59 -16.49
N SER A 63 -12.11 -10.37 -16.86
CA SER A 63 -11.30 -9.26 -16.34
C SER A 63 -11.77 -7.88 -16.86
N GLU A 64 -12.45 -7.82 -18.00
CA GLU A 64 -12.97 -6.56 -18.57
C GLU A 64 -14.28 -6.09 -17.92
N LYS A 65 -14.98 -6.96 -17.16
CA LYS A 65 -16.29 -6.63 -16.54
C LYS A 65 -16.21 -6.14 -15.09
N GLN A 66 -15.02 -6.12 -14.49
CA GLN A 66 -14.82 -5.68 -13.09
C GLN A 66 -14.20 -4.27 -12.96
N GLU A 67 -14.12 -3.51 -14.06
CA GLU A 67 -13.83 -2.07 -14.02
C GLU A 67 -15.12 -1.27 -14.28
N ALA A 68 -15.99 -1.17 -13.28
CA ALA A 68 -17.08 -0.19 -13.21
C ALA A 68 -17.37 0.16 -11.74
#